data_AF-D4MXN8-F1
#
_entry.id   AF-D4MXN8-F1
#
_cell.length_a   1.000
_cell.length_b   1.000
_cell.length_c   1.000
_cell.angle_alpha   90.00
_cell.angle_beta   90.00
_cell.angle_gamma   90.00
#
_symmetry.space_group_name_H-M   'P 1'
#
loop_
_entity.id
_entity.type
_entity.pdbx_description
1 polymer ?
#
loop_
_entity_poly.entity_id
_entity_poly.type
_entity_poly.pdbx_seq_one_letter_code
_entity_poly.pdbx_strand_id
1 'polypeptide(L)'
;MQNKTKNIFFKIISGLVLIQGVLQLLNLLGLVGYGRTTTSATKFYLGLVLIGGYAVAAMVGGYTGLKDGNTQEGCKRCFYVSLVLIAITIATIILNVVFKAYSVTQFEALIIPVLFMLFTILNGRKNL
;
A
#
# COMPACT_ATOMS: atom_id res chain seq x y z
N MET A 1 -8.87 -28.78 -6.53
CA MET A 1 -8.45 -28.22 -5.22
C MET A 1 -7.65 -26.91 -5.30
N GLN A 2 -6.95 -26.63 -6.40
CA GLN A 2 -6.12 -25.42 -6.60
C GLN A 2 -6.86 -24.07 -6.54
N ASN A 3 -8.20 -24.08 -6.64
CA ASN A 3 -9.03 -22.87 -6.60
C ASN A 3 -9.23 -22.33 -5.17
N LYS A 4 -9.30 -23.22 -4.16
CA LYS A 4 -9.50 -22.85 -2.75
C LYS A 4 -8.22 -22.24 -2.15
N THR A 5 -7.06 -22.81 -2.46
CA THR A 5 -5.77 -22.38 -1.90
C THR A 5 -5.32 -21.00 -2.40
N LYS A 6 -5.48 -20.69 -3.70
CA LYS A 6 -5.12 -19.35 -4.24
C LYS A 6 -5.99 -18.22 -3.67
N ASN A 7 -7.25 -18.52 -3.35
CA ASN A 7 -8.17 -17.56 -2.73
C ASN A 7 -7.76 -17.24 -1.27
N ILE A 8 -7.23 -18.24 -0.56
CA ILE A 8 -6.66 -18.06 0.78
C ILE A 8 -5.40 -17.18 0.72
N PHE A 9 -4.49 -17.45 -0.22
CA PHE A 9 -3.28 -16.62 -0.38
C PHE A 9 -3.61 -15.16 -0.68
N PHE A 10 -4.58 -14.88 -1.56
CA PHE A 10 -4.98 -13.50 -1.83
C PHE A 10 -5.56 -12.79 -0.61
N LYS A 11 -6.36 -13.48 0.20
CA LYS A 11 -6.86 -12.94 1.47
C LYS A 11 -5.72 -12.67 2.46
N ILE A 12 -4.72 -13.53 2.53
CA ILE A 12 -3.53 -13.31 3.36
C ILE A 12 -2.79 -12.04 2.92
N ILE A 13 -2.51 -11.88 1.61
CA ILE A 13 -1.83 -10.69 1.10
C ILE A 13 -2.69 -9.43 1.31
N SER A 14 -4.01 -9.52 1.11
CA SER A 14 -4.94 -8.41 1.38
C SER A 14 -4.90 -8.00 2.86
N GLY A 15 -4.82 -8.98 3.77
CA GLY A 15 -4.63 -8.74 5.20
C GLY A 15 -3.30 -8.05 5.51
N LEU A 16 -2.20 -8.48 4.88
CA LEU A 16 -0.89 -7.85 5.03
C LEU A 16 -0.88 -6.39 4.56
N VAL A 17 -1.54 -6.10 3.44
CA VAL A 17 -1.69 -4.72 2.93
C VAL A 17 -2.48 -3.85 3.93
N LEU A 18 -3.53 -4.40 4.54
CA LEU A 18 -4.30 -3.71 5.59
C LEU A 18 -3.44 -3.40 6.82
N ILE A 19 -2.65 -4.37 7.29
CA ILE A 19 -1.72 -4.19 8.41
C ILE A 19 -0.71 -3.09 8.07
N GLN A 20 -0.16 -3.08 6.85
CA GLN A 20 0.72 -2.00 6.42
C GLN A 20 0.04 -0.63 6.45
N GLY A 21 -1.22 -0.54 6.02
CA GLY A 21 -1.99 0.70 6.10
C GLY A 21 -2.10 1.24 7.53
N VAL A 22 -2.33 0.35 8.50
CA VAL A 22 -2.40 0.71 9.93
C VAL A 22 -1.03 1.13 10.47
N LEU A 23 0.05 0.42 10.12
CA LEU A 23 1.41 0.81 10.50
C LEU A 23 1.78 2.18 9.92
N GLN A 24 1.35 2.47 8.69
CA GLN A 24 1.60 3.76 8.05
C GLN A 24 0.83 4.90 8.73
N LEU A 25 -0.38 4.63 9.25
CA LEU A 25 -1.11 5.53 10.13
C LEU A 25 -0.38 5.81 11.45
N LEU A 26 0.23 4.79 12.05
CA LEU A 26 1.04 4.98 13.26
C LEU A 26 2.27 5.86 12.98
N ASN A 27 2.93 5.65 11.85
CA ASN A 27 4.01 6.51 11.37
C ASN A 27 3.54 7.96 11.14
N LEU A 28 2.32 8.15 10.66
CA LEU A 28 1.70 9.48 10.49
C LEU A 28 1.50 10.19 11.82
N LEU A 29 1.03 9.47 12.85
CA LEU A 29 0.88 10.02 14.20
C LEU A 29 2.24 10.44 14.78
N GLY A 30 3.28 9.63 14.58
CA GLY A 30 4.66 10.00 14.93
C GLY A 30 5.13 11.25 14.19
N LEU A 31 4.85 11.36 12.88
CA LEU A 31 5.19 12.53 12.08
C LEU A 31 4.46 13.79 12.57
N VAL A 32 3.16 13.71 12.86
CA VAL A 32 2.37 14.86 13.35
C VAL A 32 2.84 15.31 14.74
N GLY A 33 3.21 14.37 15.62
CA GLY A 33 3.69 14.67 16.96
C GLY A 33 5.11 15.26 17.01
N TYR A 34 6.05 14.71 16.23
CA TYR A 34 7.48 15.04 16.34
C TYR A 34 8.02 15.88 15.16
N GLY A 35 7.40 15.79 13.98
CA GLY A 35 7.87 16.43 12.75
C GLY A 35 7.54 17.92 12.66
N ARG A 36 6.58 18.41 13.47
CA ARG A 36 6.17 19.82 13.46
C ARG A 36 7.25 20.77 14.00
N THR A 37 8.21 20.25 14.76
CA THR A 37 9.25 21.05 15.45
C THR A 37 10.64 20.93 14.83
N THR A 38 10.88 19.98 13.93
CA THR A 38 12.25 19.62 13.48
C THR A 38 12.46 19.54 11.96
N THR A 39 11.40 19.64 11.14
CA THR A 39 11.47 19.51 9.67
C THR A 39 10.94 20.75 8.94
N SER A 40 11.46 21.04 7.74
CA SER A 40 10.91 22.14 6.93
C SER A 40 9.44 21.88 6.58
N ALA A 41 8.63 22.95 6.55
CA ALA A 41 7.19 22.87 6.30
C ALA A 41 6.86 22.03 5.05
N THR A 42 7.64 22.19 3.97
CA THR A 42 7.48 21.43 2.73
C THR A 42 7.65 19.93 2.92
N LYS A 43 8.67 19.48 3.67
CA LYS A 43 8.91 18.05 3.94
C LYS A 43 7.82 17.47 4.85
N PHE A 44 7.34 18.26 5.81
CA PHE A 44 6.27 17.88 6.71
C PHE A 44 4.94 17.65 5.96
N TYR A 45 4.53 18.61 5.12
CA TYR A 45 3.28 18.47 4.34
C TYR A 45 3.37 17.37 3.28
N LEU A 46 4.51 17.23 2.58
CA LEU A 46 4.70 16.11 1.66
C LEU A 46 4.64 14.76 2.37
N GLY A 47 5.30 14.64 3.53
CA GLY A 47 5.24 13.44 4.36
C GLY A 47 3.82 13.09 4.78
N LEU A 48 3.04 14.09 5.21
CA LEU A 48 1.63 13.93 5.57
C LEU A 48 0.80 13.37 4.40
N VAL A 49 0.94 13.97 3.21
CA VAL A 49 0.17 13.57 2.03
C VAL A 49 0.57 12.16 1.57
N LEU A 50 1.86 11.83 1.55
CA LEU A 50 2.34 10.53 1.06
C LEU A 50 2.06 9.40 2.05
N ILE A 51 2.37 9.59 3.33
CA ILE A 51 2.12 8.58 4.38
C ILE A 51 0.62 8.40 4.58
N GLY A 52 -0.14 9.50 4.65
CA GLY A 52 -1.60 9.46 4.76
C GLY A 52 -2.27 8.84 3.53
N GLY A 53 -1.86 9.26 2.33
CA GLY A 53 -2.36 8.72 1.07
C GLY A 53 -2.09 7.22 0.93
N TYR A 54 -0.88 6.78 1.28
CA TYR A 54 -0.55 5.35 1.30
C TYR A 54 -1.42 4.59 2.29
N ALA A 55 -1.59 5.11 3.51
CA ALA A 55 -2.39 4.46 4.54
C ALA A 55 -3.84 4.25 4.10
N VAL A 56 -4.48 5.29 3.56
CA VAL A 56 -5.86 5.21 3.06
C VAL A 56 -5.96 4.23 1.90
N ALA A 57 -5.07 4.32 0.92
CA ALA A 57 -5.06 3.40 -0.22
C ALA A 57 -4.87 1.94 0.24
N ALA A 58 -3.95 1.68 1.18
CA ALA A 58 -3.67 0.35 1.70
C ALA A 58 -4.86 -0.22 2.47
N MET A 59 -5.53 0.59 3.31
CA MET A 59 -6.73 0.15 4.02
C MET A 59 -7.87 -0.18 3.06
N VAL A 60 -8.12 0.68 2.06
CA VAL A 60 -9.16 0.45 1.04
C VAL A 60 -8.84 -0.79 0.21
N GLY A 61 -7.58 -0.94 -0.24
CA GLY A 61 -7.13 -2.09 -1.02
C GLY A 61 -7.20 -3.40 -0.25
N GLY A 62 -6.70 -3.42 0.99
CA GLY A 62 -6.77 -4.61 1.83
C GLY A 62 -8.21 -4.99 2.20
N TYR A 63 -9.06 -4.02 2.54
CA TYR A 63 -10.47 -4.29 2.87
C TYR A 63 -11.25 -4.83 1.68
N THR A 64 -11.11 -4.17 0.52
CA THR A 64 -11.76 -4.62 -0.73
C THR A 64 -11.24 -5.99 -1.16
N GLY A 65 -9.95 -6.29 -0.97
CA GLY A 65 -9.36 -7.59 -1.25
C GLY A 65 -9.86 -8.71 -0.32
N LEU A 66 -10.09 -8.41 0.96
CA LEU A 66 -10.65 -9.38 1.91
C LEU A 66 -12.13 -9.67 1.66
N LYS A 67 -12.91 -8.64 1.35
CA LYS A 67 -14.38 -8.72 1.20
C LYS A 67 -14.79 -9.17 -0.19
N ASP A 68 -14.30 -8.49 -1.22
CA ASP A 68 -14.76 -8.61 -2.60
C ASP A 68 -13.72 -9.26 -3.53
N GLY A 69 -12.60 -9.76 -2.98
CA GLY A 69 -11.48 -10.35 -3.71
C GLY A 69 -11.81 -11.55 -4.59
N ASN A 70 -12.98 -12.17 -4.41
CA ASN A 70 -13.46 -13.28 -5.23
C ASN A 70 -14.36 -12.83 -6.40
N THR A 71 -14.67 -11.53 -6.49
CA THR A 71 -15.49 -10.95 -7.56
C THR A 71 -14.59 -10.29 -8.62
N GLN A 72 -15.05 -10.25 -9.87
CA GLN A 72 -14.31 -9.60 -10.95
C GLN A 72 -14.15 -8.09 -10.72
N GLU A 73 -15.20 -7.42 -10.23
CA GLU A 73 -15.16 -5.99 -9.88
C GLU A 73 -14.23 -5.71 -8.71
N GLY A 74 -14.25 -6.55 -7.66
CA GLY A 74 -13.35 -6.43 -6.52
C GLY A 74 -11.88 -6.59 -6.92
N CYS A 75 -11.56 -7.56 -7.78
CA CYS A 75 -10.22 -7.70 -8.35
C CYS A 75 -9.78 -6.48 -9.17
N LYS A 76 -10.66 -5.89 -9.99
CA LYS A 76 -10.36 -4.65 -10.74
C LYS A 76 -10.05 -3.50 -9.78
N ARG A 77 -10.88 -3.29 -8.76
CA ARG A 77 -10.66 -2.24 -7.74
C ARG A 77 -9.34 -2.44 -6.99
N CYS A 78 -9.05 -3.66 -6.55
CA CYS A 78 -7.80 -3.99 -5.89
C CYS A 78 -6.58 -3.76 -6.80
N PHE A 79 -6.69 -4.03 -8.10
CA PHE A 79 -5.63 -3.77 -9.08
C PHE A 79 -5.33 -2.26 -9.22
N TYR A 80 -6.36 -1.42 -9.35
CA TYR A 80 -6.17 0.03 -9.40
C TYR A 80 -5.60 0.59 -8.10
N VAL A 81 -6.06 0.09 -6.94
CA VAL A 81 -5.49 0.49 -5.65
C VAL A 81 -4.03 0.08 -5.54
N SER A 82 -3.67 -1.10 -6.05
CA SER A 82 -2.28 -1.54 -6.07
C SER A 82 -1.39 -0.66 -6.96
N LEU A 83 -1.88 -0.21 -8.12
CA LEU A 83 -1.18 0.79 -8.94
C LEU A 83 -0.94 2.09 -8.17
N VAL A 84 -1.95 2.58 -7.44
CA VAL A 84 -1.82 3.78 -6.61
C VAL A 84 -0.79 3.58 -5.50
N LEU A 85 -0.80 2.44 -4.82
CA LEU A 85 0.20 2.13 -3.78
C LEU A 85 1.63 2.12 -4.35
N ILE A 86 1.83 1.48 -5.51
CA ILE A 86 3.13 1.47 -6.19
C ILE A 86 3.54 2.90 -6.58
N ALA A 87 2.64 3.71 -7.13
CA ALA A 87 2.94 5.09 -7.51
C ALA A 87 3.35 5.95 -6.30
N ILE A 88 2.65 5.82 -5.16
CA ILE A 88 2.98 6.52 -3.93
C ILE A 88 4.35 6.06 -3.39
N THR A 89 4.63 4.76 -3.41
CA THR A 89 5.93 4.22 -2.97
C THR A 89 7.06 4.76 -3.85
N ILE A 90 6.90 4.75 -5.18
CA ILE A 90 7.90 5.30 -6.12
C ILE A 90 8.10 6.80 -5.87
N ALA A 91 7.03 7.57 -5.73
CA ALA A 91 7.11 9.01 -5.42
C ALA A 91 7.90 9.24 -4.12
N THR A 92 7.62 8.44 -3.08
CA THR A 92 8.33 8.51 -1.80
C THR A 92 9.82 8.18 -1.95
N ILE A 93 10.18 7.15 -2.72
CA ILE A 93 11.57 6.79 -3.01
C ILE A 93 12.29 7.92 -3.75
N ILE A 94 11.70 8.49 -4.80
CA ILE A 94 12.28 9.60 -5.56
C ILE A 94 12.54 10.79 -4.64
N LEU A 95 11.55 11.15 -3.82
CA LEU A 95 11.70 12.25 -2.87
C LEU A 95 12.80 11.96 -1.84
N ASN A 96 12.98 10.71 -1.44
CA ASN A 96 14.06 10.36 -0.52
C ASN A 96 15.44 10.42 -1.15
N VAL A 97 15.56 10.06 -2.43
CA VAL A 97 16.80 10.24 -3.20
C VAL A 97 17.10 11.73 -3.38
N VAL A 98 16.11 12.52 -3.78
CA VAL A 98 16.26 13.96 -4.05
C VAL A 98 16.54 14.76 -2.77
N PHE A 99 15.83 14.47 -1.69
CA PHE A 99 15.93 15.22 -0.43
C PHE A 99 16.87 14.59 0.61
N LYS A 100 17.56 13.47 0.28
CA LYS A 100 18.43 12.67 1.17
C LYS A 100 17.79 12.37 2.54
N ALA A 101 16.47 12.24 2.59
CA ALA A 101 15.72 12.37 3.84
C ALA A 101 15.51 11.05 4.59
N TYR A 102 15.58 9.88 3.93
CA TYR A 102 15.30 8.58 4.57
C TYR A 102 16.15 7.43 3.97
N SER A 103 16.43 6.40 4.78
CA SER A 103 17.28 5.26 4.42
C SER A 103 16.54 4.20 3.58
N VAL A 104 17.31 3.30 2.97
CA VAL A 104 16.99 2.33 1.89
C VAL A 104 15.91 1.28 2.25
N THR A 105 15.30 1.33 3.44
CA THR A 105 14.23 0.43 3.87
C THR A 105 12.92 0.54 3.07
N GLN A 106 12.85 1.46 2.10
CA GLN A 106 11.66 1.66 1.26
C GLN A 106 11.57 0.79 0.01
N PHE A 107 12.68 0.16 -0.42
CA PHE A 107 12.61 -0.85 -1.49
C PHE A 107 11.78 -2.07 -1.05
N GLU A 108 11.87 -2.46 0.23
CA GLU A 108 11.04 -3.51 0.83
C GLU A 108 9.54 -3.13 0.81
N ALA A 109 9.22 -1.85 0.97
CA ALA A 109 7.85 -1.36 0.91
C ALA A 109 7.23 -1.47 -0.50
N LEU A 110 8.03 -1.70 -1.54
CA LEU A 110 7.54 -1.95 -2.90
C LEU A 110 7.11 -3.41 -3.08
N ILE A 111 7.68 -4.35 -2.32
CA ILE A 111 7.44 -5.79 -2.46
C ILE A 111 5.96 -6.12 -2.23
N ILE A 112 5.35 -5.56 -1.19
CA ILE A 112 3.98 -5.89 -0.78
C ILE A 112 2.93 -5.37 -1.79
N PRO A 113 2.96 -4.11 -2.26
CA PRO A 113 2.11 -3.65 -3.36
C PRO A 113 2.28 -4.47 -4.64
N VAL A 114 3.52 -4.82 -5.01
CA VAL A 114 3.79 -5.63 -6.22
C VAL A 114 3.21 -7.04 -6.07
N LEU A 115 3.40 -7.70 -4.92
CA LEU A 115 2.78 -8.99 -4.64
C LEU A 115 1.25 -8.88 -4.66
N PHE A 116 0.69 -7.85 -4.02
CA PHE A 116 -0.75 -7.62 -4.04
C PHE A 116 -1.28 -7.50 -5.47
N MET A 117 -0.59 -6.75 -6.33
CA MET A 117 -0.92 -6.63 -7.76
C MET A 117 -0.89 -7.98 -8.48
N LEU A 118 0.20 -8.75 -8.32
CA LEU A 118 0.35 -10.05 -8.96
C LEU A 118 -0.78 -11.01 -8.55
N PHE A 119 -1.09 -11.07 -7.26
CA PHE A 119 -2.15 -11.94 -6.78
C PHE A 119 -3.56 -11.46 -7.18
N THR A 120 -3.80 -10.13 -7.31
CA THR A 120 -5.05 -9.64 -7.93
C THR A 120 -5.20 -10.11 -9.37
N ILE A 121 -4.14 -10.06 -10.19
CA ILE A 121 -4.19 -10.48 -11.60
C ILE A 121 -4.45 -11.99 -11.67
N LEU A 122 -3.75 -12.78 -10.85
CA LEU A 122 -3.90 -14.23 -10.80
C LEU A 122 -5.30 -14.68 -10.37
N ASN A 123 -5.96 -13.92 -9.48
CA ASN A 123 -7.35 -14.19 -9.09
C ASN A 123 -8.36 -13.65 -10.11
N GLY A 124 -8.14 -12.46 -10.67
CA GLY A 124 -9.04 -11.86 -11.67
C GLY A 124 -9.15 -12.68 -12.96
N ARG A 125 -8.05 -13.32 -13.39
CA ARG A 125 -8.02 -14.21 -14.57
C ARG A 125 -8.83 -15.50 -14.44
N LYS A 126 -9.23 -15.89 -13.23
CA LYS A 126 -10.02 -17.12 -12.99
C LYS A 126 -11.53 -16.92 -13.11
N ASN A 127 -11.98 -15.67 -13.15
CA ASN A 127 -13.38 -15.29 -13.29
C ASN A 127 -13.72 -14.81 -14.71
N LEU A 128 -12.84 -15.08 -15.67
CA LEU A 128 -13.00 -14.94 -17.13
C LEU A 128 -13.13 -16.35 -17.72
#